data_AF-A0A1Q3ENW2-F1
#
_entry.id   AF-A0A1Q3ENW2-F1
#
_cell.length_a   1.000
_cell.length_b   1.000
_cell.length_c   1.000
_cell.angle_alpha   90.00
_cell.angle_beta   90.00
_cell.angle_gamma   90.00
#
_symmetry.space_group_name_H-M   'P 1'
#
loop_
_entity.id
_entity.type
_entity.pdbx_description
1 polymer ?
#
loop_
_entity_poly.entity_id
_entity_poly.type
_entity_poly.pdbx_seq_one_letter_code
_entity_poly.pdbx_strand_id
1 'polypeptide(L)'
;MHGMDISYYFPSTSPITSPITFQNPRFSAAFSQSFLSFVFSLNPHNKINPREDITPPWPMYPIANMGMVFNKTAVGNGNDVHPVQVDDGLLQRCSFRESLGALTGQ
;
A
#
# COMPACT_ATOMS: atom_id res chain seq x y z
N MET A 1 1.98 0.05 -14.37
CA MET A 1 1.41 1.36 -14.77
C MET A 1 1.08 2.12 -13.49
N HIS A 2 1.43 3.39 -13.41
CA HIS A 2 1.13 4.24 -12.25
C HIS A 2 -0.38 4.53 -12.18
N GLY A 3 -0.94 4.65 -10.97
CA GLY A 3 -2.36 4.96 -10.75
C GLY A 3 -3.33 3.76 -10.82
N MET A 4 -2.83 2.54 -11.02
CA MET A 4 -3.69 1.34 -11.02
C MET A 4 -4.23 0.97 -9.63
N ASP A 5 -3.71 1.60 -8.58
CA ASP A 5 -4.17 1.48 -7.21
C ASP A 5 -5.43 2.32 -6.93
N ILE A 6 -5.72 3.34 -7.75
CA ILE A 6 -6.89 4.24 -7.62
C ILE A 6 -8.20 3.45 -7.48
N SER A 7 -8.34 2.34 -8.21
CA SER A 7 -9.54 1.49 -8.17
C SER A 7 -9.81 0.86 -6.81
N TYR A 8 -8.79 0.70 -5.97
CA TYR A 8 -8.94 0.15 -4.62
C TYR A 8 -9.22 1.24 -3.58
N TYR A 9 -9.00 2.52 -3.88
CA TYR A 9 -9.49 3.62 -3.04
C TYR A 9 -10.98 3.92 -3.33
N PHE A 10 -11.38 3.86 -4.60
CA PHE A 10 -12.70 4.26 -5.07
C PHE A 10 -13.39 3.15 -5.90
N PRO A 11 -13.78 2.03 -5.27
CA PRO A 11 -14.31 0.87 -6.00
C PRO A 11 -15.65 1.15 -6.71
N SER A 12 -16.43 2.13 -6.25
CA SER A 12 -17.73 2.49 -6.87
C SER A 12 -17.60 3.30 -8.17
N THR A 13 -16.51 4.05 -8.36
CA THR A 13 -16.25 4.85 -9.58
C THR A 13 -15.28 4.16 -10.53
N SER A 14 -14.55 3.16 -10.04
CA SER A 14 -13.58 2.34 -10.78
C SER A 14 -14.07 1.76 -12.12
N PRO A 15 -15.32 1.28 -12.29
CA PRO A 15 -15.76 0.68 -13.56
C PRO A 15 -15.70 1.63 -14.76
N ILE A 16 -15.62 2.95 -14.53
CA ILE A 16 -15.70 3.98 -15.57
C ILE A 16 -14.32 4.50 -15.96
N THR A 17 -13.35 4.58 -15.03
CA THR A 17 -12.06 5.28 -15.26
C THR A 17 -10.82 4.41 -15.07
N SER A 18 -10.86 3.34 -14.29
CA SER A 18 -9.74 2.42 -14.05
C SER A 18 -10.24 1.11 -13.43
N PRO A 19 -10.35 0.01 -14.20
CA PRO A 19 -10.94 -1.23 -13.70
C PRO A 19 -10.05 -1.91 -12.65
N ILE A 20 -10.68 -2.54 -11.66
CA ILE A 20 -10.00 -3.39 -10.66
C ILE A 20 -9.28 -4.53 -11.40
N THR A 21 -7.95 -4.52 -11.33
CA THR A 21 -7.09 -5.51 -12.00
C THR A 21 -6.97 -6.83 -11.26
N PHE A 22 -7.26 -6.84 -9.97
CA PHE A 22 -7.24 -8.03 -9.12
C PHE A 22 -8.54 -8.11 -8.29
N GLN A 23 -9.48 -8.92 -8.79
CA GLN A 23 -10.80 -9.11 -8.18
C GLN A 23 -10.72 -10.10 -7.01
N ASN A 24 -10.24 -9.65 -5.86
CA ASN A 24 -10.25 -10.41 -4.62
C ASN A 24 -10.85 -9.56 -3.49
N PRO A 25 -11.96 -9.98 -2.85
CA PRO A 25 -12.63 -9.16 -1.84
C PRO A 25 -11.78 -8.95 -0.59
N ARG A 26 -10.97 -9.95 -0.19
CA ARG A 26 -10.06 -9.83 0.96
C ARG A 26 -8.89 -8.90 0.67
N PHE A 27 -8.35 -8.95 -0.55
CA PHE A 27 -7.34 -7.98 -0.98
C PHE A 27 -7.90 -6.55 -0.96
N SER A 28 -9.07 -6.37 -1.55
CA SER A 28 -9.75 -5.07 -1.63
C SER A 28 -10.04 -4.55 -0.24
N ALA A 29 -10.51 -5.41 0.68
CA ALA A 29 -10.72 -5.06 2.07
C ALA A 29 -9.41 -4.65 2.75
N ALA A 30 -8.34 -5.44 2.62
CA ALA A 30 -7.04 -5.13 3.22
C ALA A 30 -6.49 -3.76 2.81
N PHE A 31 -6.50 -3.46 1.50
CA PHE A 31 -6.03 -2.18 0.98
C PHE A 31 -6.94 -1.01 1.42
N SER A 32 -8.24 -1.11 1.11
CA SER A 32 -9.20 -0.01 1.34
C SER A 32 -9.36 0.31 2.83
N GLN A 33 -9.45 -0.72 3.68
CA GLN A 33 -9.61 -0.53 5.12
C GLN A 33 -8.35 0.05 5.75
N SER A 34 -7.16 -0.31 5.29
CA SER A 34 -5.91 0.29 5.80
C SER A 34 -5.89 1.80 5.54
N PHE A 35 -6.28 2.22 4.34
CA PHE A 35 -6.42 3.64 4.01
C PHE A 35 -7.50 4.33 4.85
N LEU A 36 -8.72 3.79 4.91
CA LEU A 36 -9.81 4.39 5.68
C LEU A 36 -9.50 4.46 7.18
N SER A 37 -8.94 3.40 7.75
CA SER A 37 -8.55 3.37 9.18
C SER A 37 -7.55 4.48 9.49
N PHE A 38 -6.58 4.72 8.59
CA PHE A 38 -5.67 5.85 8.71
C PHE A 38 -6.39 7.20 8.62
N VAL A 39 -7.29 7.39 7.65
CA VAL A 39 -8.08 8.64 7.52
C VAL A 39 -8.88 8.94 8.79
N PHE A 40 -9.48 7.93 9.41
CA PHE A 40 -10.33 8.11 10.59
C PHE A 40 -9.57 8.23 11.91
N SER A 41 -8.42 7.58 12.04
CA SER A 41 -7.77 7.42 13.35
C SER A 41 -6.27 7.70 13.39
N LEU A 42 -5.69 8.07 12.25
CA LEU A 42 -4.23 8.16 12.05
C LEU A 42 -3.48 6.85 12.31
N ASN A 43 -4.20 5.73 12.41
CA ASN A 43 -3.66 4.41 12.64
C ASN A 43 -4.29 3.38 11.68
N PRO A 44 -3.53 2.82 10.73
CA PRO A 44 -4.09 1.88 9.75
C PRO A 44 -4.52 0.53 10.36
N HIS A 45 -4.20 0.28 11.64
CA HIS A 45 -4.58 -0.92 12.39
C HIS A 45 -5.90 -0.78 13.14
N ASN A 46 -6.43 0.44 13.31
CA ASN A 46 -7.70 0.65 14.00
C ASN A 46 -8.88 0.44 13.03
N LYS A 47 -9.18 -0.83 12.76
CA LYS A 47 -10.08 -1.24 11.67
C LYS A 47 -11.54 -0.87 11.93
N ILE A 48 -12.18 -0.28 10.92
CA ILE A 48 -13.60 0.12 10.96
C ILE A 48 -14.51 -1.10 10.73
N ASN A 49 -14.12 -2.02 9.85
CA ASN A 49 -14.81 -3.30 9.64
C ASN A 49 -13.81 -4.42 9.36
N PRO A 50 -13.35 -5.15 10.40
CA PRO A 50 -12.23 -6.08 10.29
C PRO A 50 -12.58 -7.43 9.63
N ARG A 51 -13.84 -7.72 9.31
CA ARG A 51 -14.30 -9.09 9.00
C ARG A 51 -13.58 -9.74 7.81
N GLU A 52 -13.27 -8.96 6.77
CA GLU A 52 -12.59 -9.44 5.55
C GLU A 52 -11.16 -8.89 5.42
N ASP A 53 -10.70 -8.11 6.39
CA ASP A 53 -9.38 -7.49 6.37
C ASP A 53 -8.33 -8.50 6.84
N ILE A 54 -7.41 -8.84 5.93
CA ILE A 54 -6.30 -9.77 6.17
C ILE A 54 -4.99 -9.06 6.49
N THR A 55 -4.99 -7.74 6.64
CA THR A 55 -3.77 -6.94 6.82
C THR A 55 -3.13 -7.28 8.17
N PRO A 56 -1.91 -7.84 8.19
CA PRO A 56 -1.19 -8.07 9.43
C PRO A 56 -0.75 -6.74 10.05
N PRO A 57 -0.44 -6.70 11.36
CA PRO A 57 0.12 -5.51 11.97
C PRO A 57 1.52 -5.20 11.41
N TRP A 58 1.84 -3.91 11.28
CA TRP A 58 3.18 -3.43 10.95
C TRP A 58 3.53 -2.17 11.76
N PRO A 59 4.80 -1.99 12.15
CA PRO A 59 5.21 -0.81 12.88
C PRO A 59 5.16 0.45 12.00
N MET A 60 5.08 1.61 12.62
CA MET A 60 5.20 2.88 11.88
C MET A 60 6.56 2.97 11.20
N TYR A 61 6.56 3.52 9.99
CA TYR A 61 7.76 3.59 9.15
C TYR A 61 8.99 4.17 9.87
N PRO A 62 8.92 5.32 10.60
CA PRO A 62 10.09 5.90 11.25
C PRO A 62 10.71 5.05 12.37
N ILE A 63 9.97 4.05 12.88
CA ILE A 63 10.42 3.20 13.99
C ILE A 63 11.26 2.04 13.48
N ALA A 64 10.89 1.45 12.33
CA ALA A 64 11.46 0.17 11.88
C ALA A 64 11.88 0.16 10.40
N ASN A 65 11.68 1.25 9.65
CA ASN A 65 11.81 1.30 8.19
C ASN A 65 11.03 0.18 7.50
N MET A 66 9.86 -0.19 8.05
CA MET A 66 8.99 -1.21 7.49
C MET A 66 7.84 -0.58 6.71
N GLY A 67 7.61 -1.12 5.52
CA GLY A 67 6.41 -0.87 4.73
C GLY A 67 5.41 -2.01 4.84
N MET A 68 4.23 -1.81 4.25
CA MET A 68 3.25 -2.86 4.01
C MET A 68 3.16 -3.12 2.51
N VAL A 69 3.27 -4.37 2.09
CA VAL A 69 3.05 -4.81 0.72
C VAL A 69 1.57 -5.15 0.55
N PHE A 70 0.96 -4.64 -0.51
CA PHE A 70 -0.33 -5.08 -1.01
C PHE A 70 -0.16 -5.60 -2.43
N ASN A 71 0.04 -6.91 -2.58
CA ASN A 71 0.26 -7.56 -3.86
C ASN A 71 -0.59 -8.84 -4.01
N LYS A 72 -0.48 -9.47 -5.18
CA LYS A 72 -0.96 -10.83 -5.43
C LYS A 72 0.21 -11.79 -5.59
N THR A 73 0.00 -13.05 -5.25
CA THR A 73 1.02 -14.09 -5.47
C THR A 73 1.29 -14.26 -6.96
N ALA A 74 2.56 -14.49 -7.31
CA ALA A 74 2.97 -14.73 -8.70
C ALA A 74 2.28 -15.96 -9.32
N VAL A 75 1.98 -16.97 -8.48
CA VAL A 75 1.29 -18.20 -8.87
C VAL A 75 -0.07 -18.25 -8.17
N GLY A 76 -1.13 -18.55 -8.92
CA GLY A 76 -2.44 -18.87 -8.36
C GLY A 76 -3.34 -17.67 -7.99
N ASN A 77 -2.92 -16.42 -8.24
CA ASN A 77 -3.73 -15.21 -7.94
C ASN A 77 -4.20 -15.15 -6.47
N GLY A 78 -3.37 -15.60 -5.53
CA GLY A 78 -3.60 -15.47 -4.10
C GLY A 78 -3.26 -14.06 -3.60
N ASN A 79 -3.59 -13.79 -2.34
CA ASN A 79 -3.22 -12.53 -1.68
C ASN A 79 -1.78 -12.59 -1.19
N ASP A 80 -1.01 -11.54 -1.45
CA ASP A 80 0.34 -11.34 -0.95
C ASP A 80 0.38 -10.01 -0.18
N VAL A 81 -0.06 -10.07 1.08
CA VAL A 81 -0.22 -8.91 1.96
C VAL A 81 0.60 -9.14 3.22
N HIS A 82 1.73 -8.44 3.33
CA HIS A 82 2.68 -8.67 4.42
C HIS A 82 3.55 -7.44 4.69
N PRO A 83 4.07 -7.29 5.92
CA PRO A 83 5.04 -6.26 6.21
C PRO A 83 6.37 -6.61 5.54
N VAL A 84 7.12 -5.59 5.13
CA VAL A 84 8.42 -5.77 4.49
C VAL A 84 9.39 -4.71 4.99
N GLN A 85 10.66 -5.09 5.15
CA GLN A 85 11.73 -4.12 5.32
C GLN A 85 11.87 -3.33 4.02
N VAL A 86 11.91 -2.00 4.09
CA VAL A 86 12.18 -1.21 2.90
C VAL A 86 13.60 -1.50 2.41
N ASP A 87 13.71 -1.79 1.12
CA ASP A 87 14.97 -2.15 0.45
C ASP A 87 16.04 -1.07 0.66
N ASP A 88 17.21 -1.46 1.18
CA ASP A 88 18.32 -0.53 1.41
C ASP A 88 18.80 0.11 0.10
N GLY A 89 18.72 -0.61 -1.02
CA GLY A 89 19.02 -0.08 -2.34
C GLY A 89 18.07 1.05 -2.76
N LEU A 90 16.79 0.97 -2.40
CA LEU A 90 15.81 2.05 -2.58
C LEU A 90 16.18 3.26 -1.74
N LEU A 91 16.49 3.06 -0.45
CA LEU A 91 16.89 4.16 0.45
C LEU A 91 18.15 4.87 -0.08
N GLN A 92 19.14 4.12 -0.55
CA GLN A 92 20.34 4.67 -1.16
C GLN A 92 20.02 5.52 -2.40
N ARG A 93 19.12 5.06 -3.28
CA ARG A 93 18.69 5.83 -4.45
C ARG A 93 17.91 7.09 -4.07
N CYS A 94 17.11 7.04 -3.00
CA CYS A 94 16.42 8.21 -2.46
C CYS A 94 17.43 9.25 -1.94
N SER A 95 18.36 8.85 -1.08
CA SER A 95 19.39 9.77 -0.54
C SER A 95 20.30 10.34 -1.64
N PHE A 96 20.63 9.55 -2.66
CA PHE A 96 21.39 10.05 -3.81
C PHE A 96 20.60 11.08 -4.61
N ARG A 97 19.29 10.88 -4.81
CA ARG A 97 18.43 11.87 -5.48
C ARG A 97 18.31 13.15 -4.65
N GLU A 98 18.17 13.05 -3.34
CA GLU A 98 18.14 14.22 -2.45
C GLU A 98 19.43 15.03 -2.52
N SER A 99 20.60 14.37 -2.53
CA SER A 99 21.89 15.06 -2.64
C SER A 99 22.07 15.77 -3.98
N LEU A 100 21.63 15.15 -5.08
CA LEU A 100 21.61 15.78 -6.39
C LEU A 100 20.60 16.91 -6.49
N GLY A 101 19.41 16.76 -5.90
CA GLY A 101 18.37 17.79 -5.91
C GLY A 101 18.80 19.05 -5.18
N ALA A 102 19.55 18.91 -4.09
CA ALA A 102 20.17 20.04 -3.39
C ALA A 102 21.18 20.82 -4.25
N LEU A 103 21.82 20.15 -5.22
CA LEU A 103 22.81 20.75 -6.12
C LEU A 103 22.19 21.30 -7.41
N THR A 104 21.14 20.66 -7.92
CA THR A 104 20.62 20.89 -9.28
C THR A 104 19.20 21.46 -9.32
N GLY A 105 18.48 21.50 -8.19
CA GLY A 105 17.12 22.02 -8.08
C GLY A 105 16.04 21.16 -8.78
N GLN A 106 16.32 19.89 -9.04
CA GLN A 106 15.38 18.90 -9.58
C GLN A 106 15.01 17.85 -8.53
#